data_AF-A0A7G9BJL2-F1
#
_entry.id   AF-A0A7G9BJL2-F1
#
_cell.length_a   1.000
_cell.length_b   1.000
_cell.length_c   1.000
_cell.angle_alpha   90.00
_cell.angle_beta   90.00
_cell.angle_gamma   90.00
#
_symmetry.space_group_name_H-M   'P 1'
#
loop_
_entity.id
_entity.type
_entity.pdbx_description
1 polymer ?
#
loop_
_entity_poly.entity_id
_entity_poly.type
_entity_poly.pdbx_seq_one_letter_code
_entity_poly.pdbx_strand_id
1 'polypeptide(L)'
;MRDTYFKIRRPFSRRKHRYDIGNPIRFWNYYDDNHFLTRLYVIGNEEQEQYYPYHKEHAVSTGKYTEAEFYEHVREIVADHIEYIRKESPFSRKHAQNRINLKCLRIFRDYLISINTYGYRDPVDITITRYDTEIASLKKELAKKKKELEELRIYESEYKVKITSGYLSAFIDLIYQFPEIRIPNKDST
;
A
#
# COMPACT_ATOMS: atom_id res chain seq x y z
N MET A 1 19.74 -1.07 32.21
CA MET A 1 19.10 -0.23 31.18
C MET A 1 17.90 -1.04 30.70
N ARG A 2 16.64 -0.58 30.82
CA ARG A 2 15.51 -1.42 30.39
C ARG A 2 15.69 -1.73 28.92
N ASP A 3 15.60 -3.02 28.63
CA ASP A 3 15.92 -3.62 27.36
C ASP A 3 14.83 -3.30 26.34
N THR A 4 15.13 -2.38 25.45
CA THR A 4 14.20 -1.92 24.42
C THR A 4 14.10 -3.00 23.34
N TYR A 5 12.91 -3.35 22.89
CA TYR A 5 12.70 -4.33 21.81
C TYR A 5 13.10 -3.75 20.45
N PHE A 6 13.00 -2.43 20.28
CA PHE A 6 13.53 -1.76 19.11
C PHE A 6 15.04 -1.57 19.17
N LYS A 7 15.69 -1.61 18.00
CA LYS A 7 17.10 -1.26 17.83
C LYS A 7 17.32 0.25 17.94
N ILE A 8 18.00 0.67 19.01
CA ILE A 8 18.26 2.08 19.32
C ILE A 8 19.67 2.47 18.87
N ARG A 9 19.81 3.71 18.42
CA ARG A 9 21.13 4.34 18.24
C ARG A 9 21.88 4.42 19.58
N ARG A 10 23.21 4.32 19.55
CA ARG A 10 24.00 4.61 20.75
C ARG A 10 23.92 6.12 21.08
N PRO A 11 23.72 6.51 22.35
CA PRO A 11 23.81 7.91 22.75
C PRO A 11 25.16 8.50 22.38
N PHE A 12 25.18 9.79 22.02
CA PHE A 12 26.38 10.51 21.62
C PHE A 12 27.15 9.93 20.41
N SER A 13 26.51 9.03 19.63
CA SER A 13 27.08 8.54 18.38
C SER A 13 26.25 8.95 17.17
N ARG A 14 26.91 8.91 16.00
CA ARG A 14 26.20 8.88 14.72
C ARG A 14 25.35 7.61 14.63
N ARG A 15 24.24 7.72 13.91
CA ARG A 15 23.35 6.62 13.58
C ARG A 15 24.10 5.64 12.67
N LYS A 16 24.09 4.34 13.02
CA LYS A 16 24.81 3.31 12.24
C LYS A 16 23.95 2.78 11.11
N HIS A 17 22.65 2.63 11.36
CA HIS A 17 21.69 2.22 10.36
C HIS A 17 20.57 3.24 10.24
N ARG A 18 20.07 3.48 9.01
CA ARG A 18 19.00 4.47 8.76
C ARG A 18 17.76 4.23 9.64
N TYR A 19 17.52 3.00 10.06
CA TYR A 19 16.37 2.62 10.88
C TYR A 19 16.59 2.70 12.39
N ASP A 20 17.80 2.98 12.88
CA ASP A 20 18.00 3.12 14.32
C ASP A 20 17.13 4.25 14.90
N ILE A 21 16.37 3.92 15.94
CA ILE A 21 15.48 4.86 16.61
C ILE A 21 16.18 5.61 17.75
N GLY A 22 15.53 6.64 18.29
CA GLY A 22 16.05 7.45 19.40
C GLY A 22 16.75 8.75 18.98
N ASN A 23 17.11 9.56 19.97
CA ASN A 23 17.71 10.89 19.82
C ASN A 23 19.22 10.89 20.21
N PRO A 24 20.08 11.74 19.61
CA PRO A 24 21.52 11.77 19.91
C PRO A 24 21.87 12.09 21.37
N ILE A 25 21.01 12.83 22.04
CA ILE A 25 21.31 13.54 23.28
C ILE A 25 20.44 12.91 24.37
N ARG A 26 20.99 12.18 25.35
CA ARG A 26 20.30 11.60 26.55
C ARG A 26 19.70 10.19 26.43
N PHE A 27 19.36 9.62 27.59
CA PHE A 27 18.65 8.35 27.84
C PHE A 27 17.13 8.53 27.66
N TRP A 28 16.55 7.92 26.62
CA TRP A 28 15.14 8.07 26.21
C TRP A 28 14.30 6.79 26.34
N ASN A 29 14.84 5.82 27.07
CA ASN A 29 14.37 4.44 27.23
C ASN A 29 13.03 4.29 27.98
N TYR A 30 12.18 5.33 27.94
CA TYR A 30 10.78 5.33 28.37
C TYR A 30 9.80 5.66 27.23
N TYR A 31 10.30 6.02 26.04
CA TYR A 31 9.50 6.51 24.92
C TYR A 31 9.87 5.82 23.60
N ASP A 32 10.28 4.55 23.65
CA ASP A 32 10.78 3.85 22.47
C ASP A 32 9.70 3.69 21.39
N ASP A 33 8.43 3.51 21.78
CA ASP A 33 7.28 3.50 20.87
C ASP A 33 7.14 4.83 20.12
N ASN A 34 7.24 5.95 20.85
CA ASN A 34 7.19 7.28 20.24
C ASN A 34 8.38 7.50 19.31
N HIS A 35 9.55 6.98 19.64
CA HIS A 35 10.72 7.06 18.78
C HIS A 35 10.59 6.18 17.53
N PHE A 36 9.97 5.01 17.66
CA PHE A 36 9.63 4.15 16.53
C PHE A 36 8.68 4.85 15.57
N LEU A 37 7.58 5.42 16.08
CA LEU A 37 6.61 6.17 15.29
C LEU A 37 7.22 7.43 14.66
N THR A 38 8.00 8.18 15.42
CA THR A 38 8.70 9.37 14.90
C THR A 38 9.61 8.99 13.75
N ARG A 39 10.32 7.86 13.85
CA ARG A 39 11.19 7.41 12.77
C ARG A 39 10.39 6.94 11.56
N LEU A 40 9.29 6.21 11.77
CA LEU A 40 8.35 5.79 10.73
C LEU A 40 7.86 6.99 9.90
N TYR A 41 7.53 8.12 10.53
CA TYR A 41 7.13 9.34 9.83
C TYR A 41 8.24 9.96 8.98
N VAL A 42 9.50 9.83 9.40
CA VAL A 42 10.65 10.42 8.71
C VAL A 42 11.09 9.58 7.51
N ILE A 43 11.03 8.25 7.62
CA ILE A 43 11.37 7.36 6.50
C ILE A 43 10.25 7.32 5.44
N GLY A 44 9.02 7.64 5.83
CA GLY A 44 7.88 7.67 4.91
C GLY A 44 7.40 6.27 4.52
N ASN A 45 6.55 6.19 3.50
CA ASN A 45 5.85 4.96 3.14
C ASN A 45 6.71 3.94 2.39
N GLU A 46 7.71 4.42 1.63
CA GLU A 46 8.51 3.59 0.73
C GLU A 46 9.43 2.60 1.47
N GLU A 47 9.79 2.91 2.72
CA GLU A 47 10.76 2.15 3.49
C GLU A 47 10.14 1.37 4.66
N GLN A 48 8.82 1.44 4.82
CA GLN A 48 8.15 0.82 5.98
C GLN A 48 8.30 -0.70 5.99
N GLU A 49 8.28 -1.31 4.81
CA GLU A 49 8.42 -2.76 4.62
C GLU A 49 9.80 -3.29 5.00
N GLN A 50 10.83 -2.43 4.98
CA GLN A 50 12.20 -2.76 5.39
C GLN A 50 12.46 -2.36 6.84
N TYR A 51 11.77 -1.31 7.30
CA TYR A 51 11.87 -0.80 8.66
C TYR A 51 11.31 -1.77 9.72
N TYR A 52 10.14 -2.37 9.45
CA TYR A 52 9.55 -3.36 10.35
C TYR A 52 10.44 -4.59 10.58
N PRO A 53 10.90 -5.33 9.55
CA PRO A 53 11.72 -6.52 9.74
C PRO A 53 13.05 -6.19 10.42
N TYR A 54 13.65 -5.03 10.16
CA TYR A 54 14.87 -4.59 10.85
C TYR A 54 14.72 -4.57 12.38
N HIS A 55 13.58 -4.08 12.87
CA HIS A 55 13.29 -4.05 14.29
C HIS A 55 12.84 -5.41 14.83
N LYS A 56 12.07 -6.17 14.05
CA LYS A 56 11.65 -7.54 14.39
C LYS A 56 12.87 -8.44 14.60
N GLU A 57 13.80 -8.45 13.65
CA GLU A 57 15.03 -9.25 13.72
C GLU A 57 15.86 -8.91 14.95
N HIS A 58 15.96 -7.62 15.30
CA HIS A 58 16.64 -7.21 16.53
C HIS A 58 15.93 -7.73 17.80
N ALA A 59 14.61 -7.60 17.89
CA ALA A 59 13.85 -8.06 19.04
C ALA A 59 13.95 -9.58 19.23
N VAL A 60 13.89 -10.33 18.13
CA VAL A 60 13.98 -11.80 18.12
C VAL A 60 15.39 -12.27 18.41
N SER A 61 16.41 -11.70 17.76
CA SER A 61 17.82 -12.10 17.97
C SER A 61 18.33 -11.81 19.38
N THR A 62 17.74 -10.83 20.06
CA THR A 62 18.04 -10.53 21.47
C THR A 62 17.22 -11.37 22.45
N GLY A 63 16.32 -12.24 21.96
CA GLY A 63 15.45 -13.08 22.77
C GLY A 63 14.42 -12.29 23.59
N LYS A 64 14.17 -11.03 23.22
CA LYS A 64 13.28 -10.14 23.96
C LYS A 64 11.82 -10.42 23.67
N TYR A 65 11.51 -10.66 22.39
CA TYR A 65 10.19 -11.04 21.91
C TYR A 65 10.31 -12.17 20.89
N THR A 66 9.29 -13.02 20.86
CA THR A 66 8.97 -13.84 19.69
C THR A 66 8.49 -12.96 18.53
N GLU A 67 8.46 -13.50 17.31
CA GLU A 67 7.95 -12.74 16.16
C GLU A 67 6.48 -12.32 16.35
N ALA A 68 5.67 -13.17 16.99
CA ALA A 68 4.25 -12.90 17.26
C ALA A 68 4.07 -11.77 18.29
N GLU A 69 4.80 -11.82 19.41
CA GLU A 69 4.74 -10.75 20.43
C GLU A 69 5.19 -9.40 19.86
N PHE A 70 6.24 -9.40 19.02
CA PHE A 70 6.69 -8.17 18.37
C PHE A 70 5.64 -7.64 17.38
N TYR A 71 5.01 -8.52 16.62
CA TYR A 71 3.92 -8.15 15.71
C TYR A 71 2.74 -7.52 16.47
N GLU A 72 2.28 -8.17 17.54
CA GLU A 72 1.18 -7.70 18.38
C GLU A 72 1.50 -6.32 18.97
N HIS A 73 2.69 -6.18 19.56
CA HIS A 73 3.14 -4.93 20.16
C HIS A 73 3.16 -3.77 19.14
N VAL A 74 3.74 -3.98 17.96
CA VAL A 74 3.78 -2.94 16.91
C VAL A 74 2.38 -2.58 16.42
N ARG A 75 1.50 -3.57 16.30
CA ARG A 75 0.10 -3.37 15.89
C ARG A 75 -0.67 -2.51 16.90
N GLU A 76 -0.50 -2.78 18.19
CA GLU A 76 -1.13 -2.01 19.28
C GLU A 76 -0.67 -0.54 19.26
N ILE A 77 0.64 -0.30 19.22
CA ILE A 77 1.18 1.07 19.15
C ILE A 77 0.59 1.86 17.96
N VAL A 78 0.50 1.22 16.79
CA VAL A 78 -0.04 1.85 15.59
C VAL A 78 -1.52 2.15 15.74
N ALA A 79 -2.30 1.21 16.29
CA ALA A 79 -3.73 1.39 16.54
C ALA A 79 -3.99 2.53 17.54
N ASP A 80 -3.29 2.51 18.68
CA ASP A 80 -3.40 3.52 19.74
C ASP A 80 -3.07 4.91 19.23
N HIS A 81 -2.02 5.03 18.42
CA HIS A 81 -1.61 6.34 17.90
C HIS A 81 -2.54 6.87 16.80
N ILE A 82 -3.14 5.99 15.99
CA ILE A 82 -4.22 6.37 15.08
C ILE A 82 -5.41 6.92 15.87
N GLU A 83 -5.80 6.26 16.96
CA GLU A 83 -6.90 6.70 17.82
C GLU A 83 -6.58 8.03 18.52
N TYR A 84 -5.36 8.17 19.05
CA TYR A 84 -4.87 9.41 19.64
C TYR A 84 -5.01 10.59 18.67
N ILE A 85 -4.51 10.45 17.44
CA ILE A 85 -4.62 11.50 16.42
C ILE A 85 -6.08 11.81 16.06
N ARG A 86 -6.96 10.80 16.01
CA ARG A 86 -8.38 10.98 15.71
C ARG A 86 -9.13 11.78 16.78
N LYS A 87 -8.75 11.62 18.05
CA LYS A 87 -9.32 12.36 19.18
C LYS A 87 -8.77 13.79 19.30
N GLU A 88 -7.66 14.10 18.62
CA GLU A 88 -7.04 15.42 18.69
C GLU A 88 -7.88 16.49 17.96
N SER A 89 -7.94 17.69 18.54
CA SER A 89 -8.75 18.79 18.01
C SER A 89 -8.31 19.19 16.58
N PRO A 90 -9.27 19.44 15.67
CA PRO A 90 -8.98 19.91 14.31
C PRO A 90 -8.39 21.33 14.29
N PHE A 91 -8.50 22.09 15.39
CA PHE A 91 -7.94 23.44 15.53
C PHE A 91 -6.55 23.45 16.20
N SER A 92 -5.97 22.28 16.47
CA SER A 92 -4.62 22.20 17.02
C SER A 92 -3.58 22.69 16.01
N ARG A 93 -2.49 23.31 16.50
CA ARG A 93 -1.35 23.71 15.66
C ARG A 93 -0.68 22.53 14.95
N LYS A 94 -0.91 21.30 15.44
CA LYS A 94 -0.38 20.06 14.89
C LYS A 94 -1.30 19.42 13.85
N HIS A 95 -2.50 19.98 13.60
CA HIS A 95 -3.51 19.35 12.76
C HIS A 95 -2.99 18.95 11.37
N ALA A 96 -2.27 19.85 10.69
CA ALA A 96 -1.69 19.56 9.37
C ALA A 96 -0.70 18.38 9.42
N GLN A 97 0.21 18.37 10.41
CA GLN A 97 1.17 17.29 10.60
C GLN A 97 0.47 15.97 10.96
N ASN A 98 -0.54 16.03 11.82
CA ASN A 98 -1.34 14.89 12.24
C ASN A 98 -2.07 14.23 11.07
N ARG A 99 -2.55 15.00 10.09
CA ARG A 99 -3.14 14.47 8.85
C ARG A 99 -2.12 13.67 8.03
N ILE A 100 -0.88 14.15 7.96
CA ILE A 100 0.23 13.45 7.26
C ILE A 100 0.59 12.17 8.02
N ASN A 101 0.80 12.27 9.34
CA ASN A 101 1.12 11.14 10.20
C ASN A 101 0.02 10.07 10.14
N LEU A 102 -1.25 10.47 10.19
CA LEU A 102 -2.39 9.55 10.09
C LEU A 102 -2.40 8.78 8.77
N LYS A 103 -2.04 9.44 7.64
CA LYS A 103 -1.90 8.75 6.35
C LYS A 103 -0.77 7.73 6.38
N CYS A 104 0.39 8.12 6.95
CA CYS A 104 1.55 7.24 7.11
C CYS A 104 1.21 6.00 7.96
N LEU A 105 0.52 6.17 9.09
CA LEU A 105 0.11 5.06 9.96
C LEU A 105 -0.92 4.13 9.32
N ARG A 106 -1.86 4.67 8.52
CA ARG A 106 -2.84 3.84 7.81
C ARG A 106 -2.16 2.92 6.82
N ILE A 107 -1.22 3.46 6.03
CA ILE A 107 -0.44 2.68 5.07
C ILE A 107 0.39 1.63 5.81
N PHE A 108 1.06 2.01 6.90
CA PHE A 108 1.85 1.06 7.67
C PHE A 108 0.99 -0.04 8.30
N ARG A 109 -0.19 0.30 8.82
CA ARG A 109 -1.16 -0.66 9.32
C ARG A 109 -1.62 -1.62 8.22
N ASP A 110 -1.90 -1.11 7.02
CA ASP A 110 -2.32 -1.93 5.89
C ASP A 110 -1.20 -2.92 5.48
N TYR A 111 0.07 -2.50 5.57
CA TYR A 111 1.22 -3.39 5.48
C TYR A 111 1.26 -4.43 6.61
N LEU A 112 1.08 -4.04 7.88
CA LEU A 112 1.02 -5.00 8.99
C LEU A 112 -0.08 -6.06 8.80
N ILE A 113 -1.19 -5.68 8.16
CA ILE A 113 -2.27 -6.61 7.86
C ILE A 113 -1.88 -7.56 6.72
N SER A 114 -1.18 -7.09 5.69
CA SER A 114 -0.74 -7.95 4.57
C SER A 114 0.25 -9.03 5.00
N ILE A 115 1.04 -8.79 6.05
CA ILE A 115 2.01 -9.74 6.60
C ILE A 115 1.47 -10.56 7.79
N ASN A 116 0.18 -10.40 8.14
CA ASN A 116 -0.40 -11.05 9.30
C ASN A 116 -0.56 -12.56 9.09
N THR A 117 0.30 -13.34 9.72
CA THR A 117 0.24 -14.81 9.74
C THR A 117 -0.32 -15.37 11.04
N TYR A 118 -0.57 -14.51 12.04
CA TYR A 118 -0.90 -14.90 13.41
C TYR A 118 -2.41 -14.88 13.72
N GLY A 119 -3.26 -14.56 12.73
CA GLY A 119 -4.71 -14.62 12.86
C GLY A 119 -5.35 -13.46 13.64
N TYR A 120 -4.59 -12.40 13.96
CA TYR A 120 -5.15 -11.21 14.62
C TYR A 120 -6.18 -10.51 13.73
N ARG A 121 -7.36 -10.20 14.26
CA ARG A 121 -8.39 -9.44 13.53
C ARG A 121 -8.29 -7.95 13.83
N ASP A 122 -8.52 -7.13 12.82
CA ASP A 122 -8.67 -5.68 13.00
C ASP A 122 -9.95 -5.36 13.77
N PRO A 123 -10.00 -4.23 14.51
CA PRO A 123 -11.24 -3.70 15.04
C PRO A 123 -12.30 -3.56 13.93
N VAL A 124 -13.54 -3.91 14.24
CA VAL A 124 -14.64 -4.04 13.27
C VAL A 124 -14.85 -2.75 12.46
N ASP A 125 -14.86 -1.58 13.10
CA ASP A 125 -15.08 -0.30 12.43
C ASP A 125 -13.98 0.07 11.41
N ILE A 126 -12.75 -0.35 11.68
CA ILE A 126 -11.60 -0.17 10.79
C ILE A 126 -11.73 -1.09 9.58
N THR A 127 -12.14 -2.32 9.84
CA THR A 127 -12.40 -3.34 8.81
C THR A 127 -13.50 -2.88 7.86
N ILE A 128 -14.61 -2.37 8.40
CA ILE A 128 -15.76 -1.84 7.63
C ILE A 128 -15.33 -0.67 6.75
N THR A 129 -14.70 0.36 7.33
CA THR A 129 -14.29 1.56 6.56
C THR A 129 -13.34 1.20 5.42
N ARG A 130 -12.40 0.26 5.67
CA ARG A 130 -11.47 -0.21 4.64
C ARG A 130 -12.21 -0.95 3.53
N TYR A 131 -13.07 -1.91 3.88
CA TYR A 131 -13.86 -2.64 2.88
C TYR A 131 -14.77 -1.71 2.10
N ASP A 132 -15.36 -0.69 2.70
CA ASP A 132 -16.16 0.31 1.99
C ASP A 132 -15.32 1.09 0.96
N THR A 133 -14.09 1.48 1.32
CA THR A 133 -13.18 2.15 0.38
C THR A 133 -12.72 1.24 -0.75
N GLU A 134 -12.44 -0.03 -0.46
CA GLU A 134 -12.03 -1.02 -1.45
C GLU A 134 -13.19 -1.38 -2.39
N ILE A 135 -14.39 -1.59 -1.85
CA ILE A 135 -15.63 -1.76 -2.60
C ILE A 135 -15.89 -0.55 -3.51
N ALA A 136 -15.69 0.67 -3.02
CA ALA A 136 -15.85 1.87 -3.85
C ALA A 136 -14.82 1.91 -5.00
N SER A 137 -13.56 1.56 -4.73
CA SER A 137 -12.51 1.47 -5.75
C SER A 137 -12.83 0.40 -6.80
N LEU A 138 -13.15 -0.81 -6.37
CA LEU A 138 -13.49 -1.93 -7.24
C LEU A 138 -14.74 -1.63 -8.07
N LYS A 139 -15.76 -1.00 -7.49
CA LYS A 139 -16.95 -0.55 -8.23
C LYS A 139 -16.58 0.46 -9.32
N LYS A 140 -15.66 1.38 -9.03
CA LYS A 140 -15.17 2.37 -10.02
C LYS A 140 -14.40 1.69 -11.16
N GLU A 141 -13.55 0.71 -10.85
CA GLU A 141 -12.83 -0.06 -11.88
C GLU A 141 -13.78 -0.92 -12.70
N LEU A 142 -14.76 -1.58 -12.08
CA LEU A 142 -15.80 -2.32 -12.79
C LEU A 142 -16.60 -1.42 -13.73
N ALA A 143 -16.97 -0.22 -13.28
CA ALA A 143 -17.66 0.75 -14.13
C ALA A 143 -16.78 1.18 -15.32
N LYS A 144 -15.50 1.42 -15.08
CA LYS A 144 -14.52 1.75 -16.14
C LYS A 144 -14.39 0.60 -17.14
N LYS A 145 -14.17 -0.62 -16.66
CA LYS A 145 -14.01 -1.82 -17.49
C LYS A 145 -15.27 -2.16 -18.29
N LYS A 146 -16.46 -2.00 -17.70
CA LYS A 146 -17.72 -2.14 -18.43
C LYS A 146 -17.86 -1.11 -19.54
N LYS A 147 -17.44 0.14 -19.30
CA LYS A 147 -17.45 1.18 -20.33
C LYS A 147 -16.47 0.86 -21.47
N GLU A 148 -15.24 0.45 -21.13
CA GLU A 148 -14.25 -0.02 -22.10
C GLU A 148 -14.79 -1.20 -22.92
N LEU A 149 -15.49 -2.15 -22.29
CA LEU A 149 -16.11 -3.29 -22.97
C LEU A 149 -17.21 -2.84 -23.94
N GLU A 150 -18.08 -1.91 -23.54
CA GLU A 150 -19.17 -1.42 -24.40
C GLU A 150 -18.63 -0.63 -25.60
N GLU A 151 -17.56 0.16 -25.39
CA GLU A 151 -16.86 0.86 -26.48
C GLU A 151 -16.23 -0.13 -27.47
N LEU A 152 -15.67 -1.25 -26.99
CA LEU A 152 -15.14 -2.32 -27.84
C LEU A 152 -16.24 -3.13 -28.53
N ARG A 153 -17.41 -3.26 -27.90
CA ARG A 153 -18.57 -3.99 -28.44
C ARG A 153 -19.13 -3.36 -29.72
N ILE A 154 -18.90 -2.07 -29.94
CA ILE A 154 -19.24 -1.37 -31.21
C ILE A 154 -18.41 -1.92 -32.38
N TYR A 155 -17.23 -2.46 -32.11
CA TYR A 155 -16.36 -3.09 -33.11
C TYR A 155 -16.53 -4.62 -33.18
N GLU A 156 -17.30 -5.22 -32.25
CA GLU A 156 -17.77 -6.59 -32.44
C GLU A 156 -18.79 -6.58 -33.59
N SER A 157 -18.41 -7.13 -34.74
CA SER A 157 -19.35 -7.36 -35.83
C SER A 157 -20.50 -8.26 -35.35
N GLU A 158 -21.76 -7.85 -35.57
CA GLU A 158 -22.96 -8.67 -35.28
C GLU A 158 -22.85 -10.10 -35.84
N TYR A 159 -22.05 -10.27 -36.88
CA TYR A 159 -21.73 -11.55 -37.51
C TYR A 159 -20.32 -11.98 -37.16
N LYS A 160 -20.17 -12.99 -36.30
CA LYS A 160 -18.89 -13.72 -36.17
C LYS A 160 -18.57 -14.35 -37.51
N VAL A 161 -17.54 -13.85 -38.21
CA VAL A 161 -16.97 -14.54 -39.38
C VAL A 161 -16.34 -15.84 -38.88
N LYS A 162 -17.12 -16.91 -38.88
CA LYS A 162 -16.65 -18.26 -38.56
C LYS A 162 -15.88 -18.78 -39.76
N ILE A 163 -14.56 -18.68 -39.70
CA ILE A 163 -13.68 -19.34 -40.66
C ILE A 163 -13.56 -20.79 -40.22
N THR A 164 -14.18 -21.70 -40.96
CA THR A 164 -14.08 -23.13 -40.72
C THR A 164 -12.64 -23.61 -40.90
N SER A 165 -12.22 -24.53 -40.03
CA SER A 165 -10.91 -25.20 -40.10
C SER A 165 -10.66 -25.73 -41.52
N GLY A 166 -9.61 -25.22 -42.19
CA GLY A 166 -9.26 -25.54 -43.57
C GLY A 166 -9.33 -24.35 -44.54
N TYR A 167 -10.06 -23.28 -44.20
CA TYR A 167 -10.26 -22.12 -45.08
C TYR A 167 -9.52 -20.84 -44.62
N LEU A 168 -8.71 -20.93 -43.57
CA LEU A 168 -7.93 -19.80 -43.05
C LEU A 168 -6.98 -19.22 -44.11
N SER A 169 -6.31 -20.08 -44.86
CA SER A 169 -5.39 -19.68 -45.92
C SER A 169 -6.09 -18.91 -47.03
N ALA A 170 -7.26 -19.37 -47.47
CA ALA A 170 -8.06 -18.71 -48.50
C ALA A 170 -8.62 -17.34 -48.04
N PHE A 171 -8.97 -17.23 -46.76
CA PHE A 171 -9.38 -15.95 -46.18
C PHE A 171 -8.22 -14.96 -46.10
N ILE A 172 -7.03 -15.42 -45.71
CA ILE A 172 -5.81 -14.60 -45.70
C ILE A 172 -5.46 -14.13 -47.13
N ASP A 173 -5.55 -15.02 -48.13
CA ASP A 173 -5.35 -14.64 -49.54
C ASP A 173 -6.34 -13.57 -50.01
N LEU A 174 -7.61 -13.65 -49.60
CA LEU A 174 -8.60 -12.61 -49.88
C LEU A 174 -8.22 -11.26 -49.24
N ILE A 175 -7.75 -11.26 -47.98
CA ILE A 175 -7.27 -10.04 -47.29
C ILE A 175 -6.09 -9.42 -48.06
N TYR A 176 -5.16 -10.24 -48.54
CA TYR A 176 -4.02 -9.77 -49.35
C TYR A 176 -4.40 -9.32 -50.76
N GLN A 177 -5.61 -9.62 -51.25
CA GLN A 177 -6.15 -9.11 -52.52
C GLN A 177 -6.85 -7.76 -52.39
N PHE A 178 -7.14 -7.28 -51.17
CA PHE A 178 -7.73 -5.95 -50.94
C PHE A 178 -6.80 -4.70 -51.03
N PRO A 179 -5.47 -4.75 -51.21
CA PRO A 179 -4.63 -3.54 -51.12
C PRO A 179 -4.71 -2.58 -52.33
N GLU A 180 -5.79 -2.59 -53.11
CA GLU A 180 -6.11 -1.54 -54.10
C GLU A 180 -7.43 -0.79 -53.86
N ILE A 181 -8.21 -1.12 -52.82
CA ILE A 181 -9.41 -0.32 -52.51
C ILE A 181 -9.01 0.87 -51.64
N ARG A 182 -8.56 1.95 -52.29
CA ARG A 182 -8.46 3.27 -51.64
C ARG A 182 -9.85 3.90 -51.58
N ILE A 183 -10.25 4.36 -50.39
CA ILE A 183 -11.42 5.23 -50.22
C ILE A 183 -11.21 6.46 -51.12
N PRO A 184 -12.22 6.94 -51.87
CA PRO A 184 -12.05 8.14 -52.70
C PRO A 184 -11.58 9.30 -51.81
N ASN A 185 -10.38 9.82 -52.08
CA ASN A 185 -9.93 11.08 -51.48
C ASN A 185 -10.88 12.17 -51.97
N LYS A 186 -11.64 12.74 -51.05
CA LYS A 186 -12.48 13.90 -51.32
C LYS A 186 -11.59 15.16 -51.27
N ASP A 187 -10.67 15.26 -52.22
CA ASP A 187 -10.00 16.51 -52.54
C ASP A 187 -10.56 17.02 -53.87
N SER A 188 -11.48 17.97 -53.80
CA SER A 188 -11.49 19.17 -54.67
C SER A 188 -12.81 19.94 -54.56
N THR A 189 -12.65 21.23 -54.23
CA THR A 189 -13.53 22.41 -54.50
C THR A 189 -14.81 22.60 -53.71
#